data_AF-A0A7W1CMF5-F1
#
_entry.id   AF-A0A7W1CMF5-F1
#
_cell.length_a   1.000
_cell.length_b   1.000
_cell.length_c   1.000
_cell.angle_alpha   90.00
_cell.angle_beta   90.00
_cell.angle_gamma   90.00
#
_symmetry.space_group_name_H-M   'P 1'
#
loop_
_entity.id
_entity.type
_entity.pdbx_description
1 polymer ?
#
loop_
_entity_poly.entity_id
_entity_poly.type
_entity_poly.pdbx_seq_one_letter_code
_entity_poly.pdbx_strand_id
1 'polypeptide(L)'
;MFVKVCGITNEDDALLAVAMGADAVGFIFAPSPRQIAPQKAYDITRRLPPEILTVGVFRDEHPKLLLDIVNRAGVKAAQLHGNETAATVAEVARALRWVIKAYP
;
A
#
# COMPACT_ATOMS: atom_id res chain seq x y z
N MET A 1 14.47 -2.81 13.71
CA MET A 1 13.53 -1.66 13.56
C MET A 1 12.90 -1.82 12.20
N PHE A 2 11.57 -1.69 12.08
CA PHE A 2 10.88 -1.79 10.78
C PHE A 2 10.75 -0.41 10.14
N VAL A 3 11.15 -0.27 8.88
CA VAL A 3 11.20 1.00 8.14
C VAL A 3 10.37 0.89 6.86
N LYS A 4 9.37 1.77 6.74
CA LYS A 4 8.53 1.91 5.54
C LYS A 4 8.75 3.26 4.87
N VAL A 5 9.10 3.26 3.58
CA VAL A 5 9.16 4.48 2.75
C VAL A 5 7.82 4.65 2.02
N CYS A 6 7.13 5.77 2.23
CA CYS A 6 5.75 5.94 1.79
C CYS A 6 5.59 7.02 0.71
N GLY A 7 4.65 6.80 -0.22
CA GLY A 7 4.33 7.74 -1.29
C GLY A 7 5.25 7.61 -2.49
N ILE A 8 5.68 6.37 -2.79
CA ILE A 8 6.45 6.03 -3.99
C ILE A 8 5.58 6.26 -5.23
N THR A 9 6.13 6.97 -6.22
CA THR A 9 5.44 7.32 -7.47
C THR A 9 6.18 6.85 -8.73
N ASN A 10 7.43 6.38 -8.59
CA ASN A 10 8.29 5.91 -9.67
C ASN A 10 9.16 4.73 -9.18
N GLU A 11 9.77 4.05 -10.14
CA GLU A 11 10.54 2.83 -9.87
C GLU A 11 11.89 3.10 -9.23
N ASP A 12 12.60 4.14 -9.68
CA ASP A 12 13.94 4.46 -9.19
C ASP A 12 13.94 4.72 -7.68
N ASP A 13 12.96 5.48 -7.19
CA ASP A 13 12.77 5.73 -5.76
C ASP A 13 12.44 4.44 -4.98
N ALA A 14 11.65 3.54 -5.59
CA ALA A 14 11.29 2.27 -4.97
C ALA A 14 12.53 1.37 -4.80
N LEU A 15 13.33 1.25 -5.86
CA LEU A 15 14.55 0.45 -5.88
C LEU A 15 15.61 1.04 -4.95
N LEU A 16 15.76 2.37 -4.92
CA LEU A 16 16.65 3.05 -4.01
C LEU A 16 16.25 2.82 -2.55
N ALA A 17 14.96 2.95 -2.21
CA ALA A 17 14.48 2.68 -0.86
C ALA A 17 14.81 1.25 -0.41
N VAL A 18 14.59 0.27 -1.28
CA VAL A 18 14.94 -1.14 -1.02
C VAL A 18 16.45 -1.33 -0.86
N ALA A 19 17.27 -0.73 -1.73
CA ALA A 19 18.73 -0.81 -1.66
C ALA A 19 19.29 -0.19 -0.37
N MET A 20 18.62 0.83 0.17
CA MET A 20 18.95 1.46 1.46
C MET A 20 18.43 0.69 2.68
N GLY A 21 17.77 -0.46 2.48
CA GLY A 21 17.34 -1.35 3.56
C GLY A 21 15.92 -1.09 4.08
N ALA A 22 15.03 -0.48 3.30
CA ALA A 22 13.62 -0.38 3.69
C ALA A 22 12.96 -1.77 3.73
N ASP A 23 12.21 -2.06 4.79
CA ASP A 23 11.42 -3.29 4.93
C ASP A 23 10.13 -3.24 4.09
N ALA A 24 9.66 -2.02 3.77
CA ALA A 24 8.43 -1.80 3.04
C ALA A 24 8.42 -0.54 2.19
N VAL A 25 7.63 -0.58 1.12
CA VAL A 25 7.31 0.58 0.28
C VAL A 25 5.79 0.81 0.21
N GLY A 26 5.38 2.07 0.18
CA GLY A 26 3.97 2.47 0.18
C GLY A 26 3.54 3.23 -1.07
N PHE A 27 2.42 2.82 -1.66
CA PHE A 27 1.77 3.44 -2.81
C PHE A 27 0.43 4.05 -2.39
N ILE A 28 0.15 5.30 -2.79
CA ILE A 28 -1.06 6.00 -2.35
C ILE A 28 -2.13 5.91 -3.44
N PHE A 29 -3.29 5.37 -3.09
CA PHE A 29 -4.46 5.21 -3.97
C PHE A 29 -5.63 6.15 -3.61
N ALA A 30 -5.36 7.18 -2.81
CA ALA A 30 -6.31 8.22 -2.42
C ALA A 30 -5.83 9.61 -2.88
N PRO A 31 -6.69 10.65 -2.90
CA PRO A 31 -6.31 12.01 -3.32
C PRO A 31 -5.07 12.53 -2.57
N SER A 32 -3.99 12.77 -3.33
CA SER A 32 -2.68 13.18 -2.81
C SER A 32 -1.78 13.64 -3.97
N PRO A 33 -0.84 14.58 -3.76
CA PRO A 33 0.18 14.87 -4.77
C PRO A 33 1.09 13.66 -5.08
N ARG A 34 1.09 12.64 -4.20
CA ARG A 34 1.82 11.38 -4.35
C ARG A 34 0.91 10.21 -4.76
N GLN A 35 -0.30 10.48 -5.24
CA GLN A 35 -1.22 9.46 -5.73
C GLN A 35 -0.64 8.78 -6.99
N ILE A 36 -0.81 7.46 -7.10
CA ILE A 36 -0.33 6.66 -8.21
C ILE A 36 -1.45 5.78 -8.78
N ALA A 37 -1.45 5.55 -10.10
CA ALA A 37 -2.37 4.62 -10.74
C ALA A 37 -2.04 3.15 -10.34
N PRO A 38 -3.05 2.29 -10.10
CA PRO A 38 -2.83 0.88 -9.74
C PRO A 38 -1.92 0.13 -10.72
N GLN A 39 -2.08 0.37 -12.03
CA GLN A 39 -1.25 -0.27 -13.05
C GLN A 39 0.23 0.11 -12.92
N LYS A 40 0.52 1.39 -12.65
CA LYS A 40 1.91 1.86 -12.47
C LYS A 40 2.52 1.29 -11.18
N ALA A 41 1.72 1.16 -10.11
CA ALA A 41 2.17 0.46 -8.91
C ALA A 41 2.49 -1.01 -9.21
N TYR A 42 1.67 -1.71 -10.00
CA TYR A 42 1.93 -3.09 -10.42
C TYR A 42 3.25 -3.25 -11.17
N ASP A 43 3.56 -2.33 -12.10
CA ASP A 43 4.80 -2.37 -12.85
C ASP A 43 6.04 -2.25 -11.96
N ILE A 44 5.93 -1.52 -10.85
CA ILE A 44 6.97 -1.38 -9.83
C ILE A 44 6.99 -2.62 -8.91
N THR A 45 5.85 -3.02 -8.35
CA THR A 45 5.79 -4.09 -7.32
C THR A 45 6.31 -5.42 -7.84
N ARG A 46 6.09 -5.75 -9.12
CA ARG A 46 6.61 -6.98 -9.75
C ARG A 46 8.13 -7.02 -9.89
N ARG A 47 8.83 -5.88 -9.77
CA ARG A 47 10.29 -5.77 -9.87
C ARG A 47 10.99 -5.76 -8.51
N LEU A 48 10.22 -5.62 -7.43
CA LEU A 48 10.77 -5.59 -6.08
C LEU A 48 11.03 -7.00 -5.56
N PRO A 49 12.05 -7.20 -4.71
CA PRO A 49 12.29 -8.48 -4.06
C PRO A 49 11.06 -8.96 -3.26
N PRO A 50 10.80 -10.27 -3.21
CA PRO A 50 9.59 -10.82 -2.56
C PRO A 50 9.52 -10.56 -1.05
N GLU A 51 10.64 -10.33 -0.39
CA GLU A 51 10.76 -9.97 1.02
C GLU A 51 10.24 -8.56 1.35
N ILE A 52 10.20 -7.66 0.37
CA ILE A 52 9.74 -6.29 0.58
C ILE A 52 8.22 -6.26 0.68
N LEU A 53 7.72 -5.70 1.78
CA LEU A 53 6.29 -5.52 1.95
C LEU A 53 5.81 -4.32 1.11
N THR A 54 4.91 -4.59 0.17
CA THR A 54 4.26 -3.57 -0.65
C THR A 54 2.92 -3.19 -0.03
N VAL A 55 2.72 -1.90 0.25
CA VAL A 55 1.56 -1.41 1.00
C VAL A 55 0.75 -0.41 0.15
N GLY A 56 -0.53 -0.68 -0.06
CA GLY A 56 -1.47 0.31 -0.60
C GLY A 56 -2.03 1.19 0.50
N VAL A 57 -2.04 2.51 0.30
CA VAL A 57 -2.61 3.49 1.24
C VAL A 57 -3.95 3.98 0.71
N PHE A 58 -4.98 3.82 1.51
CA PHE A 58 -6.37 4.15 1.21
C PHE A 58 -6.91 5.12 2.25
N ARG A 59 -7.94 5.87 1.88
CA ARG A 59 -8.65 6.78 2.77
C ARG A 59 -10.13 6.72 2.46
N ASP A 60 -10.90 6.22 3.43
CA ASP A 60 -12.36 6.14 3.36
C ASP A 60 -12.87 5.38 2.11
N GLU A 61 -12.08 4.43 1.61
CA GLU A 61 -12.40 3.65 0.41
C GLU A 61 -13.30 2.44 0.74
N HIS A 62 -14.22 2.12 -0.15
CA HIS A 62 -15.11 0.98 0.04
C HIS A 62 -14.30 -0.34 0.01
N PRO A 63 -14.50 -1.28 0.96
CA PRO A 63 -13.70 -2.51 1.06
C PRO A 63 -13.57 -3.29 -0.25
N LYS A 64 -14.69 -3.45 -0.99
CA LYS A 64 -14.68 -4.11 -2.31
C LYS A 64 -13.75 -3.43 -3.33
N LEU A 65 -13.76 -2.09 -3.40
CA LEU A 65 -12.93 -1.36 -4.35
C LEU A 65 -11.46 -1.35 -3.90
N LEU A 66 -11.23 -1.21 -2.59
CA LEU A 66 -9.90 -1.36 -2.00
C LEU A 66 -9.27 -2.70 -2.38
N LEU A 67 -10.01 -3.81 -2.22
CA LEU A 67 -9.51 -5.15 -2.55
C LEU A 67 -9.25 -5.33 -4.06
N ASP A 68 -10.07 -4.74 -4.93
CA ASP A 68 -9.80 -4.70 -6.37
C ASP A 68 -8.47 -3.98 -6.67
N ILE A 69 -8.27 -2.80 -6.08
CA ILE A 69 -7.04 -2.02 -6.25
C ILE A 69 -5.83 -2.78 -5.70
N VAL A 70 -5.95 -3.42 -4.54
CA VAL A 70 -4.87 -4.23 -3.94
C VAL A 70 -4.42 -5.32 -4.91
N ASN A 71 -5.37 -6.07 -5.48
CA ASN A 71 -5.09 -7.13 -6.44
C ASN A 71 -4.46 -6.58 -7.73
N ARG A 72 -5.05 -5.52 -8.30
CA ARG A 72 -4.56 -4.90 -9.55
C ARG A 72 -3.18 -4.27 -9.41
N ALA A 73 -2.87 -3.69 -8.26
CA ALA A 73 -1.58 -3.06 -7.98
C ALA A 73 -0.50 -4.06 -7.54
N GLY A 74 -0.86 -5.32 -7.24
CA GLY A 74 0.08 -6.32 -6.72
C GLY A 74 0.65 -5.97 -5.34
N VAL A 75 -0.06 -5.15 -4.55
CA VAL A 75 0.37 -4.83 -3.18
C VAL A 75 -0.07 -5.94 -2.21
N LYS A 76 0.71 -6.17 -1.15
CA LYS A 76 0.49 -7.29 -0.20
C LYS A 76 -0.22 -6.88 1.09
N ALA A 77 -0.32 -5.57 1.35
CA ALA A 77 -0.93 -5.01 2.55
C ALA A 77 -1.78 -3.77 2.22
N ALA A 78 -2.73 -3.47 3.10
CA ALA A 78 -3.52 -2.24 3.05
C ALA A 78 -3.27 -1.39 4.30
N GLN A 79 -3.03 -0.10 4.10
CA GLN A 79 -3.01 0.92 5.15
C GLN A 79 -4.27 1.79 5.02
N LEU A 80 -5.11 1.79 6.05
CA LEU A 80 -6.35 2.54 6.15
C LEU A 80 -6.09 3.86 6.90
N HIS A 81 -6.11 4.97 6.17
CA HIS A 81 -5.70 6.31 6.64
C HIS A 81 -6.88 7.29 6.76
N GLY A 82 -8.12 6.82 6.68
CA GLY A 82 -9.31 7.64 6.88
C GLY A 82 -9.94 7.46 8.26
N ASN A 83 -11.26 7.60 8.29
CA ASN A 83 -12.12 7.37 9.45
C ASN A 83 -12.77 5.98 9.38
N GLU A 84 -12.09 5.00 8.79
CA GLU A 84 -12.64 3.65 8.64
C GLU A 84 -12.97 3.06 10.02
N THR A 85 -14.19 2.55 10.16
CA THR A 85 -14.67 1.96 11.41
C THR A 85 -13.94 0.66 11.71
N ALA A 86 -13.94 0.22 12.97
CA ALA A 86 -13.40 -1.09 13.34
C ALA A 86 -14.05 -2.25 12.56
N ALA A 87 -15.34 -2.14 12.22
CA ALA A 87 -16.03 -3.12 11.39
C ALA A 87 -15.46 -3.16 9.96
N THR A 88 -15.23 -2.00 9.34
CA THR A 88 -14.59 -1.88 8.02
C THR A 88 -13.17 -2.45 8.03
N VAL A 89 -12.38 -2.13 9.07
CA VAL A 89 -11.02 -2.67 9.24
C VAL A 89 -11.06 -4.20 9.34
N ALA A 90 -11.97 -4.74 10.14
CA ALA A 90 -12.14 -6.18 10.31
C ALA A 90 -12.57 -6.88 9.01
N GLU A 91 -13.41 -6.24 8.20
CA GLU A 91 -13.79 -6.75 6.88
C GLU A 91 -12.58 -6.90 5.94
N VAL A 92 -11.75 -5.87 5.84
CA VAL A 92 -10.54 -5.90 5.01
C VAL A 92 -9.53 -6.94 5.54
N ALA A 93 -9.40 -7.06 6.86
CA ALA A 93 -8.49 -8.01 7.51
C ALA A 93 -8.89 -9.49 7.30
N ARG A 94 -10.12 -9.79 6.88
CA ARG A 94 -10.50 -11.16 6.47
C ARG A 94 -9.91 -11.56 5.11
N ALA A 95 -9.61 -10.59 4.25
CA ALA A 95 -9.13 -10.82 2.89
C ALA A 95 -7.60 -10.63 2.75
N LEU A 96 -6.99 -9.84 3.63
CA LEU A 96 -5.56 -9.51 3.56
C LEU A 96 -4.83 -9.97 4.82
N ARG A 97 -3.63 -10.52 4.63
CA ARG A 97 -2.74 -10.91 5.74
C ARG A 97 -2.33 -9.72 6.61
N TRP A 98 -2.16 -8.55 6.01
CA TRP A 98 -1.65 -7.35 6.68
C TRP A 98 -2.58 -6.16 6.44
N VAL A 99 -3.14 -5.63 7.52
CA VAL A 99 -3.92 -4.39 7.54
C VAL A 99 -3.36 -3.47 8.61
N ILE A 100 -3.06 -2.23 8.24
CA ILE A 100 -2.52 -1.19 9.12
C ILE A 100 -3.57 -0.09 9.24
N LYS A 101 -4.09 0.17 10.44
CA LYS A 101 -4.91 1.36 10.69
C LYS A 101 -4.02 2.52 11.12
N ALA A 102 -4.11 3.65 10.44
CA ALA A 102 -3.51 4.90 10.90
C ALA A 102 -4.52 5.68 11.74
N TYR A 103 -4.02 6.31 12.80
CA TYR A 103 -4.73 7.24 13.67
C TYR A 103 -3.99 8.59 13.63
N PRO A 104 -4.69 9.73 13.77
CA PRO A 104 -4.07 11.05 13.90
C PRO A 104 -3.24 11.18 15.18
#